data_AF-A0A7S2VKN7-F1
#
_entry.id   AF-A0A7S2VKN7-F1
#
_cell.length_a   1.000
_cell.length_b   1.000
_cell.length_c   1.000
_cell.angle_alpha   90.00
_cell.angle_beta   90.00
_cell.angle_gamma   90.00
#
_symmetry.space_group_name_H-M   'P 1'
#
loop_
_entity.id
_entity.type
_entity.pdbx_description
1 polymer ?
#
loop_
_entity_poly.entity_id
_entity_poly.type
_entity_poly.pdbx_seq_one_letter_code
_entity_poly.pdbx_strand_id
1 'polypeptide(L)'
;PPTFECIGQPCEAPVNIPDTAYVACEEGSVIEHSGNCTPYCAFGFLPDTGTLSCSATVLSPPQFECVGQPCPIPVDIEHAASPACVGNAVGGDSTHIIHDRTCEPRCEAGYEPLVPSLECRGSVLRPATFACVASAALAGMKVEDAVVRLGITRHLVAARLDEGRALICYRDLSTPHEAGARCAVAGGPTGGLW
;
A
#
# COMPACT_ATOMS: atom_id res chain seq x y z
N PRO A 1 -1.57 30.75 -57.35
CA PRO A 1 -2.38 29.57 -56.97
C PRO A 1 -2.27 29.28 -55.46
N PRO A 2 -3.38 29.08 -54.72
CA PRO A 2 -3.27 28.61 -53.35
C PRO A 2 -2.74 27.16 -53.34
N THR A 3 -1.74 26.89 -52.51
CA THR A 3 -1.26 25.55 -52.20
C THR A 3 -2.11 24.99 -51.06
N PHE A 4 -2.65 23.78 -51.22
CA PHE A 4 -3.32 23.06 -50.14
C PHE A 4 -2.33 22.07 -49.52
N GLU A 5 -2.26 22.07 -48.19
CA GLU A 5 -1.45 21.13 -47.42
C GLU A 5 -2.37 20.12 -46.75
N CYS A 6 -2.06 18.83 -46.89
CA CYS A 6 -2.76 17.78 -46.17
C CYS A 6 -2.22 17.73 -44.75
N ILE A 7 -3.08 18.04 -43.77
CA ILE A 7 -2.75 17.93 -42.35
C ILE A 7 -3.34 16.61 -41.83
N GLY A 8 -2.51 15.77 -41.22
CA GLY A 8 -2.97 14.55 -40.58
C GLY A 8 -3.95 14.86 -39.44
N GLN A 9 -4.93 13.99 -39.24
CA GLN A 9 -5.88 14.14 -38.14
C GLN A 9 -5.21 13.81 -36.79
N PRO A 10 -5.61 14.47 -35.70
CA PRO A 10 -5.12 14.16 -34.36
C PRO A 10 -5.57 12.77 -33.90
N CYS A 11 -4.90 12.25 -32.89
CA CYS A 11 -5.24 11.01 -32.21
C CYS A 11 -5.95 11.31 -30.89
N GLU A 12 -6.84 10.41 -30.47
CA GLU A 12 -7.37 10.42 -29.12
C GLU A 12 -6.42 9.65 -28.19
N ALA A 13 -6.21 10.18 -26.99
CA ALA A 13 -5.47 9.46 -25.95
C ALA A 13 -6.20 8.16 -25.59
N PRO A 14 -5.48 7.09 -25.25
CA PRO A 14 -6.10 5.85 -24.85
C PRO A 14 -6.88 6.04 -23.54
N VAL A 15 -7.97 5.30 -23.39
CA VAL A 15 -8.87 5.36 -22.22
C VAL A 15 -8.97 4.00 -21.55
N ASN A 16 -9.44 3.98 -20.30
CA ASN A 16 -9.64 2.76 -19.50
C ASN A 16 -8.37 1.94 -19.24
N ILE A 17 -7.21 2.59 -19.17
CA ILE A 17 -5.96 1.92 -18.75
C ILE A 17 -5.92 1.91 -17.20
N PRO A 18 -5.85 0.73 -16.56
CA PRO A 18 -5.74 0.63 -15.10
C PRO A 18 -4.52 1.36 -14.54
N ASP A 19 -4.66 1.88 -13.33
CA ASP A 19 -3.59 2.57 -12.59
C ASP A 19 -2.92 3.72 -13.38
N THR A 20 -3.65 4.31 -14.33
CA THR A 20 -3.31 5.61 -14.93
C THR A 20 -3.68 6.77 -14.02
N ALA A 21 -3.07 7.92 -14.27
CA ALA A 21 -3.52 9.17 -13.70
C ALA A 21 -4.87 9.60 -14.31
N TYR A 22 -5.31 10.83 -14.03
CA TYR A 22 -6.58 11.35 -14.53
C TYR A 22 -6.69 11.34 -16.07
N VAL A 23 -5.55 11.51 -16.78
CA VAL A 23 -5.41 11.36 -18.23
C VAL A 23 -4.27 10.39 -18.52
N ALA A 24 -4.38 9.63 -19.61
CA ALA A 24 -3.39 8.62 -19.97
C ALA A 24 -2.11 9.19 -20.60
N CYS A 25 -2.17 10.39 -21.19
CA CYS A 25 -1.03 11.07 -21.78
C CYS A 25 -0.81 12.41 -21.06
N GLU A 26 0.45 12.80 -20.85
CA GLU A 26 0.80 14.11 -20.28
C GLU A 26 0.32 15.27 -21.18
N GLU A 27 0.21 15.03 -22.48
CA GLU A 27 -0.24 15.99 -23.49
C GLU A 27 -1.77 16.22 -23.46
N GLY A 28 -2.51 15.41 -22.70
CA GLY A 28 -3.96 15.49 -22.58
C GLY A 28 -4.71 14.43 -23.38
N SER A 29 -6.01 14.67 -23.61
CA SER A 29 -6.90 13.68 -24.25
C SER A 29 -6.81 13.65 -25.78
N VAL A 30 -6.16 14.64 -26.40
CA VAL A 30 -6.03 14.77 -27.86
C VAL A 30 -4.56 15.07 -28.19
N ILE A 31 -3.99 14.28 -29.09
CA ILE A 31 -2.59 14.37 -29.52
C ILE A 31 -2.57 14.80 -30.98
N GLU A 32 -1.92 15.92 -31.26
CA GLU A 32 -1.75 16.42 -32.62
C GLU A 32 -1.06 15.39 -33.53
N HIS A 33 -1.34 15.45 -34.83
CA HIS A 33 -0.65 14.59 -35.80
C HIS A 33 0.88 14.79 -35.72
N SER A 34 1.62 13.69 -35.77
CA SER A 34 3.08 13.65 -35.54
C SER A 34 3.50 14.03 -34.11
N GLY A 35 2.53 14.25 -33.21
CA GLY A 35 2.75 14.38 -31.78
C GLY A 35 3.03 13.04 -31.11
N ASN A 36 3.43 13.13 -29.85
CA ASN A 36 3.70 11.98 -29.00
C ASN A 36 2.77 12.04 -27.79
N CYS A 37 2.25 10.89 -27.39
CA CYS A 37 1.66 10.67 -26.08
C CYS A 37 2.75 10.14 -25.16
N THR A 38 3.05 10.86 -24.09
CA THR A 38 3.90 10.43 -22.98
C THR A 38 3.00 9.79 -21.92
N PRO A 39 3.06 8.46 -21.71
CA PRO A 39 2.20 7.77 -20.76
C PRO A 39 2.26 8.31 -19.34
N TYR A 40 1.11 8.56 -18.73
CA TYR A 40 0.99 9.13 -17.40
C TYR A 40 0.30 8.17 -16.42
N CYS A 41 1.13 7.45 -15.65
CA CYS A 41 0.69 6.50 -14.64
C CYS A 41 0.41 7.15 -13.28
N ALA A 42 -0.44 6.51 -12.47
CA ALA A 42 -0.67 6.90 -11.09
C ALA A 42 0.60 6.73 -10.24
N PHE A 43 0.63 7.38 -9.08
CA PHE A 43 1.76 7.30 -8.16
C PHE A 43 2.10 5.84 -7.80
N GLY A 44 3.38 5.48 -7.94
CA GLY A 44 3.89 4.14 -7.65
C GLY A 44 3.82 3.16 -8.81
N PHE A 45 3.38 3.61 -10.00
CA PHE A 45 3.34 2.82 -11.22
C PHE A 45 4.20 3.49 -12.30
N LEU A 46 4.80 2.67 -13.17
CA LEU A 46 5.57 3.12 -14.33
C LEU A 46 4.98 2.54 -15.60
N PRO A 47 5.01 3.29 -16.71
CA PRO A 47 4.53 2.76 -17.98
C PRO A 47 5.50 1.69 -18.51
N ASP A 48 4.96 0.65 -19.13
CA ASP A 48 5.73 -0.38 -19.83
C ASP A 48 6.41 0.17 -21.10
N THR A 49 5.83 1.20 -21.71
CA THR A 49 6.33 1.91 -22.90
C THR A 49 6.51 3.40 -22.61
N GLY A 50 7.61 3.99 -23.07
CA GLY A 50 7.92 5.40 -22.78
C GLY A 50 7.16 6.45 -23.62
N THR A 51 6.66 6.09 -24.81
CA THR A 51 6.01 7.04 -25.73
C THR A 51 5.14 6.31 -26.76
N LEU A 52 4.00 6.89 -27.14
CA LEU A 52 3.16 6.46 -28.26
C LEU A 52 3.15 7.58 -29.31
N SER A 53 3.51 7.29 -30.56
CA SER A 53 3.50 8.29 -31.63
C SER A 53 2.16 8.35 -32.35
N CYS A 54 1.63 9.54 -32.57
CA CYS A 54 0.38 9.77 -33.30
C CYS A 54 0.62 9.94 -34.80
N SER A 55 0.01 9.09 -35.61
CA SER A 55 -0.01 9.20 -37.07
C SER A 55 -1.43 9.03 -37.59
N ALA A 56 -2.07 10.13 -37.97
CA ALA A 56 -3.37 10.19 -38.64
C ALA A 56 -4.41 9.28 -37.94
N THR A 57 -4.82 9.69 -36.73
CA THR A 57 -5.72 8.98 -35.81
C THR A 57 -5.21 7.65 -35.23
N VAL A 58 -3.99 7.22 -35.53
CA VAL A 58 -3.42 5.98 -35.01
C VAL A 58 -2.27 6.26 -34.06
N LEU A 59 -2.37 5.77 -32.82
CA LEU A 59 -1.24 5.73 -31.89
C LEU A 59 -0.41 4.44 -32.10
N SER A 60 0.91 4.58 -32.08
CA SER A 60 1.83 3.44 -32.14
C SER A 60 2.86 3.51 -31.00
N PRO A 61 2.85 2.54 -30.05
CA PRO A 61 1.84 1.49 -29.89
C PRO A 61 0.44 2.05 -29.60
N PRO A 62 -0.65 1.27 -29.77
CA PRO A 62 -2.01 1.77 -29.57
C PRO A 62 -2.40 1.94 -28.09
N GLN A 63 -1.66 1.29 -27.18
CA GLN A 63 -1.89 1.32 -25.74
C GLN A 63 -0.57 1.09 -24.99
N PHE A 64 -0.61 1.34 -23.68
CA PHE A 64 0.45 1.03 -22.73
C PHE A 64 -0.18 0.44 -21.45
N GLU A 65 0.66 -0.12 -20.58
CA GLU A 65 0.27 -0.63 -19.27
C GLU A 65 1.03 0.12 -18.17
N CYS A 66 0.34 0.42 -17.07
CA CYS A 66 0.97 0.93 -15.85
C CYS A 66 1.37 -0.25 -14.96
N VAL A 67 2.67 -0.51 -14.87
CA VAL A 67 3.24 -1.59 -14.08
C VAL A 67 3.62 -1.07 -12.71
N GLY A 68 3.09 -1.70 -11.66
CA GLY A 68 3.39 -1.29 -10.29
C GLY A 68 4.86 -1.50 -9.93
N GLN A 69 5.43 -0.52 -9.27
CA GLN A 69 6.81 -0.57 -8.82
C GLN A 69 6.97 -1.50 -7.61
N PRO A 70 8.12 -2.17 -7.47
CA PRO A 70 8.41 -2.96 -6.28
C PRO A 70 8.50 -2.07 -5.05
N CYS A 71 8.15 -2.60 -3.88
CA CYS A 71 8.13 -1.85 -2.63
C CYS A 71 9.42 -2.06 -1.85
N PRO A 72 10.03 -0.99 -1.30
CA PRO A 72 11.19 -1.14 -0.44
C PRO A 72 10.82 -1.85 0.86
N ILE A 73 11.66 -2.79 1.30
CA ILE A 73 11.54 -3.44 2.59
C ILE A 73 11.86 -2.41 3.69
N PRO A 74 11.04 -2.31 4.75
CA PRO A 74 11.28 -1.34 5.80
C PRO A 74 12.58 -1.68 6.55
N VAL A 75 13.28 -0.64 6.96
CA VAL A 75 14.55 -0.72 7.70
C VAL A 75 14.37 -0.09 9.09
N ASP A 76 15.37 -0.26 9.95
CA ASP A 76 15.42 0.36 11.29
C ASP A 76 14.22 0.03 12.19
N ILE A 77 13.66 -1.18 12.05
CA ILE A 77 12.63 -1.71 12.95
C ILE A 77 13.31 -2.40 14.13
N GLU A 78 12.99 -1.94 15.34
CA GLU A 78 13.51 -2.52 16.57
C GLU A 78 13.15 -4.02 16.68
N HIS A 79 14.14 -4.84 16.99
CA HIS A 79 14.03 -6.30 17.08
C HIS A 79 13.58 -7.02 15.80
N ALA A 80 13.62 -6.36 14.64
CA ALA A 80 13.46 -7.03 13.36
C ALA A 80 14.75 -7.77 12.97
N ALA A 81 14.60 -8.95 12.39
CA ALA A 81 15.72 -9.65 11.79
C ALA A 81 16.20 -8.91 10.52
N SER A 82 17.36 -9.30 9.99
CA SER A 82 17.81 -8.85 8.67
C SER A 82 17.70 -10.00 7.65
N PRO A 83 17.03 -9.81 6.50
CA PRO A 83 16.11 -8.72 6.18
C PRO A 83 14.87 -8.70 7.10
N ALA A 84 14.28 -7.51 7.29
CA ALA A 84 13.14 -7.27 8.19
C ALA A 84 11.87 -8.00 7.75
N CYS A 85 11.72 -8.28 6.46
CA CYS A 85 10.71 -9.21 6.00
C CYS A 85 11.22 -10.05 4.85
N VAL A 86 10.52 -11.14 4.58
CA VAL A 86 10.74 -12.00 3.42
C VAL A 86 9.50 -12.04 2.57
N GLY A 87 9.71 -12.18 1.27
CA GLY A 87 8.67 -12.26 0.25
C GLY A 87 9.35 -12.56 -1.07
N ASN A 88 8.58 -12.77 -2.14
CA ASN A 88 9.14 -12.95 -3.48
C ASN A 88 9.86 -11.66 -3.89
N ALA A 89 11.14 -11.59 -3.55
CA ALA A 89 11.99 -10.43 -3.74
C ALA A 89 12.48 -10.38 -5.20
N VAL A 90 12.68 -9.17 -5.72
CA VAL A 90 13.16 -8.98 -7.10
C VAL A 90 14.57 -9.54 -7.21
N GLY A 91 14.80 -10.55 -8.06
CA GLY A 91 16.15 -10.98 -8.46
C GLY A 91 17.05 -11.54 -7.36
N GLY A 92 16.50 -11.91 -6.19
CA GLY A 92 17.29 -12.40 -5.05
C GLY A 92 17.81 -11.29 -4.11
N ASP A 93 17.55 -10.01 -4.43
CA ASP A 93 17.90 -8.89 -3.56
C ASP A 93 16.85 -8.69 -2.47
N SER A 94 17.24 -8.90 -1.21
CA SER A 94 16.38 -8.78 -0.02
C SER A 94 16.10 -7.32 0.40
N THR A 95 15.96 -6.42 -0.57
CA THR A 95 15.71 -4.98 -0.35
C THR A 95 14.33 -4.55 -0.84
N HIS A 96 13.73 -5.30 -1.76
CA HIS A 96 12.45 -4.94 -2.36
C HIS A 96 11.52 -6.14 -2.58
N ILE A 97 10.23 -5.89 -2.46
CA ILE A 97 9.14 -6.84 -2.65
C ILE A 97 8.51 -6.56 -4.01
N ILE A 98 8.33 -7.59 -4.84
CA ILE A 98 7.67 -7.44 -6.14
C ILE A 98 6.25 -6.90 -5.91
N HIS A 99 5.79 -6.04 -6.81
CA HIS A 99 4.41 -5.54 -6.80
C HIS A 99 3.39 -6.69 -6.74
N ASP A 100 2.30 -6.47 -6.00
CA ASP A 100 1.23 -7.45 -5.72
C ASP A 100 1.70 -8.70 -4.97
N ARG A 101 2.86 -8.62 -4.29
CA ARG A 101 3.35 -9.65 -3.37
C ARG A 101 3.27 -9.20 -1.93
N THR A 102 3.34 -10.19 -1.05
CA THR A 102 3.34 -10.00 0.39
C THR A 102 4.76 -10.05 0.94
N CYS A 103 4.95 -9.30 2.02
CA CYS A 103 6.14 -9.23 2.85
C CYS A 103 5.75 -9.78 4.22
N GLU A 104 6.32 -10.94 4.56
CA GLU A 104 6.15 -11.63 5.85
C GLU A 104 7.22 -11.13 6.82
N PRO A 105 6.84 -10.41 7.89
CA PRO A 105 7.78 -9.87 8.85
C PRO A 105 8.65 -10.92 9.51
N ARG A 106 9.89 -10.56 9.81
CA ARG A 106 10.84 -11.37 10.55
C ARG A 106 11.34 -10.61 11.75
N CYS A 107 11.18 -11.23 12.92
CA CYS A 107 11.70 -10.71 14.18
C CYS A 107 12.91 -11.54 14.64
N GLU A 108 13.73 -10.93 15.49
CA GLU A 108 14.81 -11.62 16.21
C GLU A 108 14.24 -12.72 17.12
N ALA A 109 15.11 -13.65 17.54
CA ALA A 109 14.71 -14.74 18.43
C ALA A 109 14.11 -14.19 19.74
N GLY A 110 12.93 -14.71 20.12
CA GLY A 110 12.20 -14.25 21.31
C GLY A 110 11.29 -13.05 21.06
N TYR A 111 11.12 -12.62 19.80
CA TYR A 111 10.16 -11.61 19.36
C TYR A 111 9.24 -12.14 18.26
N GLU A 112 8.03 -11.59 18.19
CA GLU A 112 7.02 -11.91 17.18
C GLU A 112 6.45 -10.63 16.54
N PRO A 113 6.08 -10.67 15.26
CA PRO A 113 5.54 -9.51 14.57
C PRO A 113 4.09 -9.25 14.96
N LEU A 114 3.74 -7.98 15.17
CA LEU A 114 2.34 -7.57 15.46
C LEU A 114 1.40 -7.66 14.26
N VAL A 115 1.94 -7.64 13.04
CA VAL A 115 1.16 -7.85 11.81
C VAL A 115 1.73 -9.05 11.07
N PRO A 116 0.87 -9.95 10.55
CA PRO A 116 1.34 -11.19 9.93
C PRO A 116 1.89 -10.97 8.51
N SER A 117 1.48 -9.89 7.83
CA SER A 117 1.88 -9.60 6.45
C SER A 117 1.72 -8.12 6.09
N LEU A 118 2.53 -7.69 5.12
CA LEU A 118 2.46 -6.39 4.46
C LEU A 118 2.22 -6.63 2.97
N GLU A 119 1.24 -5.96 2.36
CA GLU A 119 0.95 -6.06 0.93
C GLU A 119 1.69 -4.96 0.16
N CYS A 120 2.39 -5.32 -0.92
CA CYS A 120 3.08 -4.37 -1.78
C CYS A 120 2.17 -3.89 -2.93
N ARG A 121 1.82 -2.61 -2.94
CA ARG A 121 1.07 -2.00 -4.04
C ARG A 121 1.71 -0.68 -4.47
N GLY A 122 2.18 -0.62 -5.71
CA GLY A 122 2.73 0.58 -6.33
C GLY A 122 3.76 1.29 -5.45
N SER A 123 4.91 0.67 -5.19
CA SER A 123 5.99 1.14 -4.29
C SER A 123 5.63 1.31 -2.80
N VAL A 124 4.39 1.06 -2.39
CA VAL A 124 3.94 1.24 -0.99
C VAL A 124 3.58 -0.10 -0.36
N LEU A 125 4.20 -0.43 0.77
CA LEU A 125 3.74 -1.51 1.64
C LEU A 125 2.55 -1.06 2.48
N ARG A 126 1.56 -1.94 2.64
CA ARG A 126 0.42 -1.73 3.53
C ARG A 126 0.29 -2.90 4.52
N PRO A 127 0.48 -2.66 5.83
CA PRO A 127 0.99 -1.41 6.43
C PRO A 127 2.42 -1.07 5.95
N ALA A 128 2.85 0.18 6.11
CA ALA A 128 4.18 0.62 5.63
C ALA A 128 5.35 0.10 6.49
N THR A 129 5.06 -0.33 7.71
CA THR A 129 6.01 -0.91 8.67
C THR A 129 5.27 -1.86 9.62
N PHE A 130 6.02 -2.55 10.47
CA PHE A 130 5.53 -3.43 11.52
C PHE A 130 6.35 -3.22 12.81
N ALA A 131 5.92 -3.85 13.90
CA ALA A 131 6.69 -3.89 15.14
C ALA A 131 6.89 -5.33 15.60
N CYS A 132 8.06 -5.59 16.18
CA CYS A 132 8.38 -6.84 16.86
C CYS A 132 8.17 -6.66 18.36
N VAL A 133 7.43 -7.58 18.98
CA VAL A 133 7.17 -7.58 20.43
C VAL A 133 7.67 -8.87 21.05
N ALA A 134 8.18 -8.80 22.28
CA ALA A 134 8.72 -9.99 22.95
C ALA A 134 7.67 -11.10 23.04
N SER A 135 8.00 -12.31 22.62
CA SER A 135 7.08 -13.47 22.64
C SER A 135 6.58 -13.75 24.06
N ALA A 136 7.37 -13.45 25.08
CA ALA A 136 6.96 -13.55 26.49
C ALA A 136 5.81 -12.59 26.86
N ALA A 137 5.72 -11.42 26.20
CA ALA A 137 4.59 -10.51 26.36
C ALA A 137 3.33 -11.05 25.67
N LEU A 138 3.49 -11.95 24.69
CA LEU A 138 2.41 -12.67 24.01
C LEU A 138 2.13 -14.05 24.62
N ALA A 139 2.92 -14.54 25.58
CA ALA A 139 2.75 -15.86 26.16
C ALA A 139 1.40 -15.95 26.92
N GLY A 140 0.45 -16.72 26.35
CA GLY A 140 -0.94 -16.81 26.81
C GLY A 140 -1.93 -15.99 25.99
N MET A 141 -1.47 -15.30 24.93
CA MET A 141 -2.26 -14.65 23.90
C MET A 141 -2.18 -15.52 22.63
N LYS A 142 -3.31 -16.02 22.11
CA LYS A 142 -3.34 -16.58 20.75
C LYS A 142 -3.34 -15.42 19.76
N VAL A 143 -2.39 -15.41 18.82
CA VAL A 143 -2.18 -14.39 17.78
C VAL A 143 -3.24 -14.48 16.67
N GLU A 144 -4.49 -14.68 17.06
CA GLU A 144 -5.65 -14.55 16.19
C GLU A 144 -6.44 -13.27 16.53
N ASP A 145 -6.20 -12.64 17.68
CA ASP A 145 -7.10 -11.62 18.27
C ASP A 145 -6.50 -10.21 18.54
N ALA A 146 -5.28 -9.89 18.10
CA ALA A 146 -4.71 -8.55 18.27
C ALA A 146 -4.36 -7.90 16.92
N VAL A 147 -5.33 -7.18 16.35
CA VAL A 147 -5.17 -6.41 15.11
C VAL A 147 -5.12 -4.92 15.44
N VAL A 148 -4.02 -4.25 15.05
CA VAL A 148 -3.98 -2.79 14.92
C VAL A 148 -4.72 -2.41 13.63
N ARG A 149 -5.92 -1.83 13.75
CA ARG A 149 -6.59 -1.18 12.61
C ARG A 149 -6.44 0.32 12.71
N LEU A 150 -5.67 0.91 11.79
CA LEU A 150 -5.82 2.33 11.42
C LEU A 150 -7.17 2.48 10.69
N GLY A 151 -8.24 2.66 11.47
CA GLY A 151 -9.51 3.14 10.95
C GLY A 151 -9.44 4.65 10.80
N ILE A 152 -9.84 5.16 9.63
CA ILE A 152 -9.75 6.57 9.20
C ILE A 152 -10.45 7.58 10.15
N THR A 153 -11.20 7.10 11.15
CA THR A 153 -11.94 7.92 12.12
C THR A 153 -11.68 7.57 13.59
N ARG A 154 -10.86 6.58 13.95
CA ARG A 154 -10.58 6.23 15.36
C ARG A 154 -9.16 5.71 15.60
N HIS A 155 -8.53 6.18 16.67
CA HIS A 155 -7.34 5.53 17.26
C HIS A 155 -7.78 4.51 18.30
N LEU A 156 -7.21 3.30 18.30
CA LEU A 156 -7.56 2.24 19.24
C LEU A 156 -6.30 1.64 19.87
N VAL A 157 -6.31 1.49 21.19
CA VAL A 157 -5.24 0.89 21.99
C VAL A 157 -5.86 -0.09 22.96
N ALA A 158 -5.40 -1.33 22.97
CA ALA A 158 -5.81 -2.31 23.96
C ALA A 158 -4.60 -2.72 24.80
N ALA A 159 -4.77 -2.75 26.11
CA ALA A 159 -3.77 -3.19 27.08
C ALA A 159 -4.41 -4.18 28.04
N ARG A 160 -3.77 -5.31 28.29
CA ARG A 160 -4.27 -6.26 29.29
C ARG A 160 -4.00 -5.72 30.69
N LEU A 161 -4.98 -5.82 31.59
CA LEU A 161 -4.85 -5.37 32.98
C LEU A 161 -4.41 -6.51 33.91
N ASP A 162 -5.09 -7.66 33.84
CA ASP A 162 -4.85 -8.86 34.67
C ASP A 162 -5.61 -10.07 34.08
N GLU A 163 -5.79 -11.15 34.85
CA GLU A 163 -6.45 -12.37 34.37
C GLU A 163 -7.88 -12.09 33.89
N GLY A 164 -8.11 -12.32 32.60
CA GLY A 164 -9.41 -12.18 31.96
C GLY A 164 -9.90 -10.75 31.74
N ARG A 165 -9.10 -9.72 32.06
CA ARG A 165 -9.49 -8.32 31.89
C ARG A 165 -8.53 -7.59 30.96
N ALA A 166 -9.11 -6.87 29.99
CA ALA A 166 -8.40 -6.00 29.07
C ALA A 166 -8.99 -4.59 29.11
N LEU A 167 -8.13 -3.59 29.19
CA LEU A 167 -8.47 -2.21 28.94
C LEU A 167 -8.46 -1.97 27.43
N ILE A 168 -9.61 -1.62 26.87
CA ILE A 168 -9.74 -1.20 25.48
C ILE A 168 -10.02 0.29 25.49
N CYS A 169 -9.11 1.07 24.93
CA CYS A 169 -9.24 2.51 24.76
C CYS A 169 -9.41 2.86 23.28
N TYR A 170 -10.34 3.74 22.97
CA TYR A 170 -10.47 4.32 21.64
C TYR A 170 -10.65 5.84 21.71
N ARG A 171 -10.20 6.54 20.67
CA ARG A 171 -10.41 7.98 20.50
C ARG A 171 -11.04 8.22 19.13
N ASP A 172 -12.17 8.91 19.12
CA ASP A 172 -12.86 9.27 17.89
C ASP A 172 -12.25 10.53 17.29
N LEU A 173 -11.77 10.45 16.05
CA LEU A 173 -11.11 11.54 15.33
C LEU A 173 -12.09 12.39 14.49
N SER A 174 -13.37 12.00 14.43
CA SER A 174 -14.38 12.72 13.64
C SER A 174 -14.94 13.98 14.31
N THR A 175 -14.66 14.21 15.59
CA THR A 175 -15.14 15.39 16.34
C THR A 175 -13.97 16.20 16.91
N PRO A 176 -13.62 17.37 16.32
CA PRO A 176 -12.40 18.10 16.68
C PRO A 176 -12.39 18.72 18.08
N HIS A 177 -13.55 18.92 18.71
CA HIS A 177 -13.68 19.81 19.87
C HIS A 177 -13.91 19.14 21.23
N GLU A 178 -14.21 17.83 21.32
CA GLU A 178 -14.48 17.16 22.61
C GLU A 178 -14.12 15.65 22.66
N ALA A 179 -13.16 15.18 21.85
CA ALA A 179 -12.84 13.75 21.82
C ALA A 179 -11.82 13.32 22.89
N GLY A 180 -12.27 13.22 24.14
CA GLY A 180 -11.58 12.46 25.18
C GLY A 180 -11.48 10.97 24.80
N ALA A 181 -10.37 10.31 25.13
CA ALA A 181 -10.23 8.87 24.92
C ALA A 181 -11.27 8.12 25.77
N ARG A 182 -12.03 7.22 25.16
CA ARG A 182 -13.03 6.38 25.80
C ARG A 182 -12.43 5.01 26.03
N CYS A 183 -12.33 4.62 27.29
CA CYS A 183 -11.82 3.32 27.68
C CYS A 183 -12.90 2.46 28.31
N ALA A 184 -12.92 1.18 27.99
CA ALA A 184 -13.77 0.17 28.60
C ALA A 184 -12.90 -1.01 29.03
N VAL A 185 -13.17 -1.56 30.21
CA VAL A 185 -12.57 -2.83 30.62
C VAL A 185 -13.47 -3.94 30.08
N ALA A 186 -12.92 -4.74 29.17
CA ALA A 186 -13.56 -5.95 28.67
C ALA A 186 -13.05 -7.14 29.49
N GLY A 187 -13.98 -7.86 30.14
CA GLY A 187 -13.66 -9.00 31.00
C GLY A 187 -14.44 -8.98 32.32
N GLY A 188 -15.13 -10.07 32.64
CA GLY A 188 -15.86 -10.29 33.89
C GLY A 188 -15.41 -11.59 34.57
N PRO A 189 -15.64 -11.75 35.89
CA PRO A 189 -15.14 -12.89 36.65
C PRO A 189 -15.82 -14.17 36.16
N THR A 190 -15.07 -15.07 35.52
CA THR A 190 -15.48 -16.46 35.37
C THR A 190 -15.38 -17.12 36.74
N GLY A 191 -16.54 -17.34 37.37
CA GLY A 191 -16.67 -17.76 38.77
C GLY A 191 -15.93 -19.06 39.10
N GLY A 192 -15.27 -19.06 40.26
CA GLY A 192 -14.93 -20.27 40.98
C GLY A 192 -16.14 -20.74 41.80
N LEU A 193 -16.63 -21.93 41.52
CA LEU A 193 -17.45 -22.73 42.43
C LEU A 193 -16.73 -24.07 42.60
N TRP A 194 -16.51 -24.41 43.87
CA TRP A 194 -15.85 -25.58 44.42
C TRP A 194 -16.53 -26.89 44.03
#